data_AF-A0A0R1TDN5-F1
#
_entry.id   AF-A0A0R1TDN5-F1
#
_cell.length_a   1.000
_cell.length_b   1.000
_cell.length_c   1.000
_cell.angle_alpha   90.00
_cell.angle_beta   90.00
_cell.angle_gamma   90.00
#
_symmetry.space_group_name_H-M   'P 1'
#
loop_
_entity.id
_entity.type
_entity.pdbx_description
1 polymer ?
#
loop_
_entity_poly.entity_id
_entity_poly.type
_entity_poly.pdbx_seq_one_letter_code
_entity_poly.pdbx_strand_id
1 'polypeptide(L)'
;MIAEVVQWLKTCSNWLDVVEVLDKSHVAKACRLAVGGGFKWNGENKLKKWALSGDWDMVKLFKKVYLSDPTIRKKRRNTATKSFNYLLRNSKQIDNIRDENYCGDSTEARISHWVAERDSSRPCVWSKEGLDSVMFFKCCQINKVDIYDKYCHLEYQKRKSQRAVDFDKRVTRKGKMTYKYLDTTYKVVSEALSIQQMFDKIGDQKMINL
;
A
#
# COMPACT_ATOMS: atom_id res chain seq x y z
N MET A 1 -15.70 14.48 -17.11
CA MET A 1 -14.93 13.95 -15.97
C MET A 1 -13.72 14.84 -15.78
N ILE A 2 -13.35 15.19 -14.54
CA ILE A 2 -12.25 16.11 -14.24
C ILE A 2 -11.17 15.33 -13.49
N ALA A 3 -9.92 15.40 -13.95
CA ALA A 3 -8.81 14.63 -13.41
C ALA A 3 -7.61 15.53 -13.11
N GLU A 4 -6.90 15.24 -12.00
CA GLU A 4 -5.66 15.92 -11.65
C GLU A 4 -4.54 15.60 -12.64
N VAL A 5 -3.64 16.58 -12.82
CA VAL A 5 -2.59 16.53 -13.83
C VAL A 5 -1.41 15.67 -13.35
N VAL A 6 -1.50 14.35 -13.54
CA VAL A 6 -0.39 13.39 -13.35
C VAL A 6 -0.01 12.79 -14.71
N GLN A 7 1.27 12.46 -14.94
CA GLN A 7 1.79 12.07 -16.27
C GLN A 7 1.02 10.89 -16.91
N TRP A 8 0.59 9.91 -16.11
CA TRP A 8 -0.19 8.77 -16.61
C TRP A 8 -1.66 9.13 -16.88
N LEU A 9 -2.24 10.07 -16.11
CA LEU A 9 -3.59 10.60 -16.35
C LEU A 9 -3.66 11.42 -17.64
N LYS A 10 -2.59 12.14 -18.00
CA LYS A 10 -2.50 12.82 -19.30
C LYS A 10 -2.63 11.85 -20.48
N THR A 11 -2.04 10.67 -20.36
CA THR A 11 -2.17 9.62 -21.39
C THR A 11 -3.63 9.18 -21.51
N CYS A 12 -4.32 9.01 -20.38
CA CYS A 12 -5.75 8.66 -20.36
C CYS A 12 -6.65 9.79 -20.85
N SER A 13 -6.25 11.05 -20.67
CA SER A 13 -6.98 12.22 -21.17
C SER A 13 -7.09 12.26 -22.70
N ASN A 14 -6.19 11.60 -23.41
CA ASN A 14 -6.31 11.48 -24.87
C ASN A 14 -7.37 10.44 -25.28
N TRP A 15 -7.72 9.51 -24.39
CA TRP A 15 -8.65 8.42 -24.67
C TRP A 15 -10.08 8.72 -24.20
N LEU A 16 -10.19 9.53 -23.16
CA LEU A 16 -11.46 9.94 -22.59
C LEU A 16 -11.59 11.43 -22.90
N ASP A 17 -12.68 11.86 -23.55
CA ASP A 17 -12.94 13.28 -23.82
C ASP A 17 -13.16 14.05 -22.51
N VAL A 18 -12.05 14.44 -21.87
CA VAL A 18 -12.03 15.01 -20.53
C VAL A 18 -11.34 16.36 -20.51
N VAL A 19 -11.84 17.22 -19.63
CA VAL A 19 -11.27 18.53 -19.37
C VAL A 19 -10.25 18.37 -18.25
N GLU A 20 -8.97 18.62 -18.58
CA GLU A 20 -7.90 18.64 -17.60
C GLU A 20 -8.06 19.87 -16.68
N VAL A 21 -8.08 19.66 -15.37
CA VAL A 21 -8.11 20.75 -14.38
C VAL A 21 -6.96 20.59 -13.42
N LEU A 22 -6.27 21.69 -13.12
CA LEU A 22 -5.24 21.68 -12.10
C LEU A 22 -5.85 22.03 -10.74
N ASP A 23 -5.67 21.16 -9.75
CA ASP A 23 -6.25 21.39 -8.43
C ASP A 23 -5.75 22.70 -7.76
N LYS A 24 -6.66 23.35 -7.02
CA LYS A 24 -6.43 24.59 -6.28
C LYS A 24 -5.31 24.44 -5.25
N SER A 25 -5.10 23.25 -4.68
CA SER A 25 -4.03 23.00 -3.71
C SER A 25 -2.65 23.05 -4.37
N HIS A 26 -2.50 22.47 -5.57
CA HIS A 26 -1.29 22.54 -6.37
C HIS A 26 -0.98 23.96 -6.80
N VAL A 27 -1.98 24.72 -7.24
CA VAL A 27 -1.83 26.16 -7.53
C VAL A 27 -1.34 26.90 -6.29
N ALA A 28 -1.98 26.70 -5.13
CA ALA A 28 -1.59 27.35 -3.89
C ALA A 28 -0.16 27.00 -3.46
N LYS A 29 0.25 25.73 -3.59
CA LYS A 29 1.61 25.25 -3.31
C LYS A 29 2.62 25.89 -4.25
N ALA A 30 2.34 25.93 -5.56
CA ALA A 30 3.19 26.58 -6.55
C ALA A 30 3.33 28.08 -6.29
N CYS A 31 2.24 28.79 -5.97
CA CYS A 31 2.30 30.20 -5.57
C CYS A 31 3.17 30.39 -4.32
N ARG A 32 2.99 29.57 -3.28
CA ARG A 32 3.81 29.65 -2.04
C ARG A 32 5.30 29.41 -2.31
N LEU A 33 5.63 28.45 -3.17
CA LEU A 33 7.01 28.19 -3.59
C LEU A 33 7.56 29.28 -4.52
N ALA A 34 6.72 29.94 -5.31
CA ALA A 34 7.11 31.01 -6.22
C ALA A 34 7.57 32.26 -5.47
N VAL A 35 6.96 32.59 -4.33
CA VAL A 35 7.29 33.80 -3.53
C VAL A 35 8.06 33.52 -2.23
N GLY A 36 8.11 32.25 -1.80
CA GLY A 36 8.75 31.84 -0.54
C GLY A 36 7.78 32.14 0.59
N GLY A 37 7.44 31.13 1.42
CA GLY A 37 6.23 31.10 2.25
C GLY A 37 5.92 32.30 3.17
N GLY A 38 6.82 33.28 3.29
CA GLY A 38 6.63 34.55 3.99
C GLY A 38 6.15 35.74 3.16
N PHE A 39 6.12 35.68 1.81
CA PHE A 39 5.60 36.81 1.01
C PHE A 39 4.07 36.87 1.10
N LYS A 40 3.60 37.70 2.02
CA LYS A 40 2.21 38.14 2.13
C LYS A 40 2.20 39.63 1.79
N TRP A 41 1.51 40.02 0.72
CA TRP A 41 1.29 41.44 0.42
C TRP A 41 -0.05 41.81 1.04
N ASN A 42 -0.05 42.65 2.08
CA ASN A 42 -1.24 43.01 2.87
C ASN A 42 -1.97 41.79 3.46
N GLY A 43 -1.24 40.78 3.96
CA GLY A 43 -1.83 39.59 4.59
C GLY A 43 -2.32 38.51 3.63
N GLU A 44 -2.49 38.81 2.33
CA GLU A 44 -2.95 37.87 1.31
C GLU A 44 -1.87 37.48 0.30
N ASN A 45 -1.97 36.27 -0.26
CA ASN A 45 -1.11 35.84 -1.36
C ASN A 45 -1.68 36.38 -2.69
N LYS A 46 -1.34 37.62 -3.05
CA LYS A 46 -1.75 38.29 -4.31
C LYS A 46 -1.50 37.42 -5.56
N LEU A 47 -0.37 36.71 -5.60
CA LEU A 47 -0.05 35.82 -6.71
C LEU A 47 -1.09 34.70 -6.87
N LYS A 48 -1.55 34.11 -5.75
CA LYS A 48 -2.62 33.11 -5.78
C LYS A 48 -3.92 33.72 -6.30
N LYS A 49 -4.25 34.95 -5.92
CA LYS A 49 -5.45 35.66 -6.39
C LYS A 49 -5.40 35.86 -7.90
N TRP A 50 -4.31 36.41 -8.44
CA TRP A 50 -4.13 36.61 -9.88
C TRP A 50 -4.18 35.30 -10.66
N ALA A 51 -3.50 34.24 -10.17
CA ALA A 51 -3.51 32.95 -10.83
C ALA A 51 -4.92 32.32 -10.89
N LEU A 52 -5.69 32.39 -9.80
CA LEU A 52 -7.05 31.84 -9.78
C LEU A 52 -8.07 32.71 -10.53
N SER A 53 -7.87 34.03 -10.60
CA SER A 53 -8.69 34.92 -11.41
C SER A 53 -8.36 34.90 -12.90
N GLY A 54 -7.26 34.24 -13.29
CA GLY A 54 -6.83 34.16 -14.69
C GLY A 54 -6.08 35.40 -15.19
N ASP A 55 -5.62 36.24 -14.27
CA ASP A 55 -4.84 37.44 -14.58
C ASP A 55 -3.37 37.07 -14.83
N TRP A 56 -3.14 36.37 -15.94
CA TRP A 56 -1.83 35.83 -16.30
C TRP A 56 -0.83 36.92 -16.66
N ASP A 57 -1.29 38.10 -17.09
CA ASP A 57 -0.42 39.22 -17.41
C ASP A 57 0.18 39.83 -16.14
N MET A 58 -0.61 39.96 -15.07
CA MET A 58 -0.07 40.31 -13.76
C MET A 58 0.88 39.24 -13.22
N VAL A 59 0.61 37.95 -13.44
CA VAL A 59 1.53 36.86 -13.06
C VAL A 59 2.86 36.97 -13.82
N LYS A 60 2.84 37.23 -15.13
CA LYS A 60 4.05 37.40 -15.95
C LYS A 60 4.83 38.66 -15.54
N LEU A 61 4.13 39.77 -15.30
CA LEU A 61 4.74 41.02 -14.85
C LEU A 61 5.42 40.81 -13.49
N PHE A 62 4.70 40.23 -12.54
CA PHE A 62 5.22 39.94 -11.21
C PHE A 62 6.41 38.98 -11.26
N LYS A 63 6.39 37.95 -12.12
CA LYS A 63 7.55 37.08 -12.35
C LYS A 63 8.78 37.89 -12.78
N LYS A 64 8.64 38.83 -13.72
CA LYS A 64 9.75 39.66 -14.19
C LYS A 64 10.32 40.50 -13.05
N VAL A 65 9.46 41.23 -12.34
CA VAL A 65 9.83 42.11 -11.21
C VAL A 65 10.49 41.32 -10.07
N TYR A 66 9.89 40.20 -9.68
CA TYR A 66 10.40 39.36 -8.59
C TYR A 66 11.77 38.77 -8.95
N LEU A 67 11.96 38.28 -10.19
CA LEU A 67 13.23 37.66 -10.59
C LEU A 67 14.35 38.68 -10.86
N SER A 68 14.00 39.95 -11.16
CA SER A 68 14.98 41.03 -11.31
C SER A 68 15.59 41.52 -10.00
N ASP A 69 15.00 41.16 -8.85
CA ASP A 69 15.52 41.53 -7.54
C ASP A 69 16.93 40.93 -7.30
N PRO A 70 17.98 41.76 -7.13
CA PRO A 70 19.34 41.30 -6.94
C PRO A 70 19.55 40.65 -5.56
N THR A 71 18.69 40.93 -4.58
CA THR A 71 18.80 40.41 -3.20
C THR A 71 18.44 38.93 -3.09
N ILE A 72 17.76 38.38 -4.10
CA ILE A 72 17.32 36.98 -4.09
C ILE A 72 18.51 36.03 -4.32
N ARG A 73 18.76 35.17 -3.34
CA ARG A 73 19.75 34.09 -3.42
C ARG A 73 19.51 33.18 -4.63
N LYS A 74 20.57 32.76 -5.34
CA LYS A 74 20.52 31.88 -6.53
C LYS A 74 19.61 30.64 -6.37
N LYS A 75 19.71 29.93 -5.24
CA LYS A 75 18.86 28.75 -4.96
C LYS A 75 17.37 29.11 -4.94
N ARG A 76 17.03 30.24 -4.32
CA ARG A 76 15.66 30.75 -4.23
C ARG A 76 15.15 31.20 -5.59
N ARG A 77 15.98 31.92 -6.36
CA ARG A 77 15.69 32.33 -7.74
C ARG A 77 15.33 31.12 -8.61
N ASN A 78 16.11 30.03 -8.53
CA ASN A 78 15.81 28.80 -9.26
C ASN A 78 14.46 28.18 -8.86
N THR A 79 14.15 28.11 -7.57
CA THR A 79 12.84 27.61 -7.10
C THR A 79 11.69 28.50 -7.57
N ALA A 80 11.86 29.82 -7.50
CA ALA A 80 10.88 30.79 -7.98
C ALA A 80 10.63 30.63 -9.48
N THR A 81 11.68 30.60 -10.29
CA THR A 81 11.59 30.40 -11.75
C THR A 81 10.84 29.13 -12.11
N LYS A 82 11.18 27.99 -11.46
CA LYS A 82 10.48 26.71 -11.69
C LYS A 82 8.99 26.82 -11.35
N SER A 83 8.66 27.45 -10.24
CA SER A 83 7.28 27.59 -9.76
C SER A 83 6.45 28.52 -10.64
N PHE A 84 7.01 29.66 -11.06
CA PHE A 84 6.36 30.56 -12.02
C PHE A 84 6.16 29.90 -13.38
N ASN A 85 7.16 29.18 -13.89
CA ASN A 85 7.04 28.46 -15.16
C ASN A 85 5.98 27.36 -15.06
N TYR A 86 5.88 26.67 -13.92
CA TYR A 86 4.83 25.69 -13.68
C TYR A 86 3.43 26.33 -13.74
N LEU A 87 3.22 27.48 -13.09
CA LEU A 87 1.95 28.21 -13.15
C LEU A 87 1.60 28.62 -14.59
N LEU A 88 2.53 29.28 -15.28
CA LEU A 88 2.31 29.77 -16.65
C LEU A 88 2.11 28.65 -17.66
N ARG A 89 2.81 27.52 -17.51
CA ARG A 89 2.67 26.37 -18.42
C ARG A 89 1.31 25.70 -18.29
N ASN A 90 0.73 25.69 -17.08
CA ASN A 90 -0.55 25.05 -16.81
C ASN A 90 -1.70 26.07 -16.74
N SER A 91 -1.55 27.25 -17.34
CA SER A 91 -2.55 28.33 -17.24
C SER A 91 -3.93 27.88 -17.72
N LYS A 92 -3.99 27.15 -18.85
CA LYS A 92 -5.23 26.59 -19.40
C LYS A 92 -5.94 25.66 -18.40
N GLN A 93 -5.22 24.73 -17.79
CA GLN A 93 -5.78 23.81 -16.80
C GLN A 93 -6.24 24.52 -15.52
N ILE A 94 -5.58 25.63 -15.15
CA ILE A 94 -5.97 26.46 -14.01
C ILE A 94 -7.22 27.29 -14.33
N ASP A 95 -7.34 27.77 -15.56
CA ASP A 95 -8.50 28.53 -16.02
C ASP A 95 -9.77 27.66 -16.04
N ASN A 96 -9.63 26.37 -16.34
CA ASN A 96 -10.72 25.39 -16.29
C ASN A 96 -11.34 25.20 -14.89
N ILE A 97 -10.68 25.65 -13.80
CA ILE A 97 -11.26 25.66 -12.44
C ILE A 97 -12.50 26.56 -12.38
N ARG A 98 -12.59 27.56 -13.26
CA ARG A 98 -13.69 28.53 -13.31
C ARG A 98 -14.87 28.07 -14.16
N ASP A 99 -14.75 26.91 -14.81
CA ASP A 99 -15.87 26.30 -15.53
C ASP A 99 -17.01 25.98 -14.55
N GLU A 100 -18.24 26.33 -14.90
CA GLU A 100 -19.43 26.08 -14.08
C GLU A 100 -19.67 24.58 -13.86
N ASN A 101 -19.20 23.75 -14.79
CA ASN A 101 -19.28 22.28 -14.68
C ASN A 101 -18.22 21.70 -13.74
N TYR A 102 -17.27 22.50 -13.26
CA TYR A 102 -16.30 22.09 -12.27
C TYR A 102 -16.95 22.04 -10.88
N CYS A 103 -17.44 20.85 -10.50
CA CYS A 103 -18.04 20.63 -9.18
C CYS A 103 -17.05 20.81 -8.02
N GLY A 104 -15.76 20.86 -8.30
CA GLY A 104 -14.70 20.88 -7.29
C GLY A 104 -14.56 19.53 -6.62
N ASP A 105 -13.36 18.98 -6.63
CA ASP A 105 -13.07 17.84 -5.79
C ASP A 105 -11.83 18.09 -4.95
N SER A 106 -11.93 17.81 -3.66
CA SER A 106 -10.82 17.85 -2.70
C SER A 106 -10.34 16.45 -2.34
N THR A 107 -10.61 15.47 -3.21
CA THR A 107 -10.24 14.06 -3.01
C THR A 107 -8.79 13.90 -2.56
N GLU A 108 -7.81 14.62 -3.13
CA GLU A 108 -6.42 14.58 -2.66
C GLU A 108 -6.28 15.06 -1.21
N ALA A 109 -6.85 16.21 -0.87
CA ALA A 109 -6.79 16.76 0.49
C ALA A 109 -7.48 15.84 1.52
N ARG A 110 -8.62 15.26 1.13
CA ARG A 110 -9.44 14.38 1.96
C ARG A 110 -8.75 13.03 2.19
N ILE A 111 -8.13 12.46 1.15
CA ILE A 111 -7.31 11.25 1.28
C ILE A 111 -6.03 11.55 2.07
N SER A 112 -5.33 12.65 1.78
CA SER A 112 -4.06 13.00 2.44
C SER A 112 -4.22 13.27 3.93
N HIS A 113 -5.24 14.03 4.33
CA HIS A 113 -5.54 14.30 5.73
C HIS A 113 -5.84 12.99 6.47
N TRP A 114 -6.61 12.11 5.82
CA TRP A 114 -6.99 10.82 6.39
C TRP A 114 -5.83 9.83 6.50
N VAL A 115 -4.99 9.73 5.47
CA VAL A 115 -3.78 8.91 5.48
C VAL A 115 -2.81 9.42 6.55
N ALA A 116 -2.58 10.74 6.63
CA ALA A 116 -1.70 11.33 7.63
C ALA A 116 -2.17 11.07 9.08
N GLU A 117 -3.48 11.15 9.34
CA GLU A 117 -4.07 10.87 10.65
C GLU A 117 -3.84 9.41 11.08
N ARG A 118 -3.95 8.44 10.15
CA ARG A 118 -3.71 7.02 10.47
C ARG A 118 -2.23 6.65 10.51
N ASP A 119 -1.44 7.11 9.55
CA ASP A 119 -0.02 6.76 9.45
C ASP A 119 0.80 7.34 10.60
N SER A 120 0.33 8.44 11.21
CA SER A 120 0.97 9.00 12.41
C SER A 120 0.84 8.10 13.65
N SER A 121 -0.18 7.25 13.73
CA SER A 121 -0.48 6.45 14.94
C SER A 121 -0.28 4.94 14.75
N ARG A 122 -0.35 4.41 13.52
CA ARG A 122 -0.27 2.97 13.25
C ARG A 122 0.62 2.66 12.03
N PRO A 123 1.92 2.40 12.22
CA PRO A 123 2.88 2.19 11.13
C PRO A 123 2.67 0.89 10.32
N CYS A 124 1.68 0.05 10.66
CA CYS A 124 1.36 -1.18 9.91
C CYS A 124 0.87 -0.95 8.46
N VAL A 125 0.68 0.31 8.05
CA VAL A 125 0.28 0.72 6.69
C VAL A 125 1.48 0.89 5.75
N TRP A 126 2.72 0.77 6.24
CA TRP A 126 3.93 0.98 5.43
C TRP A 126 4.24 -0.15 4.43
N SER A 127 3.51 -1.26 4.47
CA SER A 127 3.54 -2.25 3.38
C SER A 127 2.42 -2.01 2.38
N LYS A 128 2.69 -2.33 1.11
CA LYS A 128 1.70 -2.20 0.03
C LYS A 128 0.43 -3.00 0.35
N GLU A 129 0.59 -4.20 0.90
CA GLU A 129 -0.49 -5.10 1.28
C GLU A 129 -1.32 -4.53 2.46
N GLY A 130 -0.66 -3.86 3.40
CA GLY A 130 -1.31 -3.20 4.53
C GLY A 130 -2.16 -2.01 4.07
N LEU A 131 -1.61 -1.19 3.16
CA LEU A 131 -2.34 -0.08 2.54
C LEU A 131 -3.53 -0.58 1.73
N ASP A 132 -3.35 -1.58 0.87
CA ASP A 132 -4.40 -2.16 0.02
C ASP A 132 -5.56 -2.71 0.87
N SER A 133 -5.23 -3.44 1.95
CA SER A 133 -6.23 -3.98 2.86
C SER A 133 -7.06 -2.87 3.53
N VAL A 134 -6.38 -1.84 4.05
CA VAL A 134 -7.03 -0.71 4.74
C VAL A 134 -7.93 0.09 3.78
N MET A 135 -7.48 0.32 2.55
CA MET A 135 -8.27 0.99 1.52
C MET A 135 -9.49 0.15 1.15
N PHE A 136 -9.33 -1.17 0.97
CA PHE A 136 -10.43 -2.09 0.70
C PHE A 136 -11.52 -2.05 1.78
N PHE A 137 -11.15 -2.18 3.06
CA PHE A 137 -12.09 -2.08 4.19
C PHE A 137 -12.90 -0.77 4.16
N LYS A 138 -12.26 0.33 3.76
CA LYS A 138 -12.93 1.63 3.68
C LYS A 138 -13.84 1.78 2.48
N CYS A 139 -13.43 1.29 1.31
CA CYS A 139 -14.33 1.21 0.16
C CYS A 139 -15.60 0.43 0.52
N CYS A 140 -15.46 -0.69 1.25
CA CYS A 140 -16.61 -1.43 1.76
C CYS A 140 -17.45 -0.60 2.74
N GLN A 141 -16.83 0.11 3.69
CA GLN A 141 -17.55 0.95 4.65
C GLN A 141 -18.32 2.11 3.97
N ILE A 142 -17.71 2.81 3.00
CA ILE A 142 -18.33 3.92 2.26
C ILE A 142 -19.50 3.39 1.42
N ASN A 143 -19.30 2.26 0.75
CA ASN A 143 -20.32 1.61 -0.07
C ASN A 143 -21.32 0.79 0.76
N LYS A 144 -21.21 0.80 2.10
CA LYS A 144 -22.03 0.02 3.04
C LYS A 144 -22.08 -1.48 2.70
N VAL A 145 -21.02 -2.00 2.11
CA VAL A 145 -20.86 -3.41 1.80
C VAL A 145 -20.45 -4.12 3.09
N ASP A 146 -21.30 -5.03 3.55
CA ASP A 146 -20.94 -5.90 4.66
C ASP A 146 -19.95 -6.98 4.18
N ILE A 147 -18.78 -6.98 4.82
CA ILE A 147 -17.69 -7.92 4.56
C ILE A 147 -17.44 -8.83 5.77
N TYR A 148 -18.16 -8.62 6.88
CA TYR A 148 -18.00 -9.38 8.10
C TYR A 148 -18.31 -10.86 7.85
N ASP A 149 -19.44 -11.16 7.23
CA ASP A 149 -19.86 -12.53 6.93
C ASP A 149 -18.86 -13.25 6.02
N LYS A 150 -18.37 -12.55 4.99
CA LYS A 150 -17.37 -13.10 4.06
C LYS A 150 -16.04 -13.37 4.77
N TYR A 151 -15.60 -12.47 5.64
CA TYR A 151 -14.40 -12.64 6.45
C TYR A 151 -14.55 -13.82 7.42
N CYS A 152 -15.65 -13.88 8.16
CA CYS A 152 -15.97 -14.97 9.08
C CYS A 152 -16.02 -16.32 8.35
N HIS A 153 -16.58 -16.36 7.15
CA HIS A 153 -16.60 -17.57 6.34
C HIS A 153 -15.20 -18.01 5.90
N LEU A 154 -14.35 -17.08 5.43
CA LEU A 154 -12.97 -17.38 5.06
C LEU A 154 -12.13 -17.87 6.24
N GLU A 155 -12.26 -17.24 7.40
CA GLU A 155 -11.58 -17.67 8.63
C GLU A 155 -12.08 -19.03 9.14
N TYR A 156 -13.38 -19.30 9.02
CA TYR A 156 -13.93 -20.63 9.29
C TYR A 156 -13.32 -21.70 8.38
N GLN A 157 -13.23 -21.45 7.07
CA GLN A 157 -12.65 -22.39 6.11
C GLN A 157 -11.15 -22.64 6.38
N LYS A 158 -10.38 -21.59 6.70
CA LYS A 158 -8.96 -21.74 7.12
C LYS A 158 -8.82 -22.57 8.38
N ARG A 159 -9.66 -22.34 9.40
CA ARG A 159 -9.65 -23.15 10.62
C ARG A 159 -10.02 -24.60 10.33
N LYS A 160 -10.98 -24.85 9.43
CA LYS A 160 -11.39 -26.19 9.03
C LYS A 160 -10.27 -26.93 8.28
N SER A 161 -9.60 -26.28 7.34
CA SER A 161 -8.47 -26.88 6.62
C SER A 161 -7.29 -27.15 7.55
N GLN A 162 -6.97 -26.22 8.45
CA GLN A 162 -5.93 -26.42 9.46
C GLN A 162 -6.25 -27.59 10.39
N ARG A 163 -7.51 -27.71 10.86
CA ARG A 163 -7.96 -28.85 11.66
C ARG A 163 -7.83 -30.18 10.91
N ALA A 164 -8.10 -30.21 9.61
CA ALA A 164 -7.91 -31.40 8.79
C ALA A 164 -6.44 -31.80 8.70
N VAL A 165 -5.54 -30.83 8.47
CA VAL A 165 -4.08 -31.05 8.49
C VAL A 165 -3.60 -31.56 9.86
N ASP A 166 -4.09 -30.97 10.95
CA ASP A 166 -3.71 -31.40 12.31
C ASP A 166 -4.29 -32.76 12.68
N PHE A 167 -5.47 -33.11 12.15
CA PHE A 167 -6.04 -34.44 12.26
C PHE A 167 -5.20 -35.47 11.51
N ASP A 168 -4.85 -35.18 10.26
CA ASP A 168 -4.03 -36.06 9.41
C ASP A 168 -2.67 -36.33 10.07
N LYS A 169 -1.98 -35.28 10.54
CA LYS A 169 -0.74 -35.40 11.33
C LYS A 169 -0.89 -36.33 12.54
N ARG A 170 -2.03 -36.28 13.25
CA ARG A 170 -2.30 -37.15 14.41
C ARG A 170 -2.53 -38.60 14.00
N VAL A 171 -3.27 -38.84 12.91
CA VAL A 171 -3.49 -40.18 12.36
C VAL A 171 -2.17 -40.79 11.88
N THR A 172 -1.38 -40.05 11.09
CA THR A 172 -0.07 -40.52 10.62
C THR A 172 0.87 -40.79 11.79
N ARG A 173 0.88 -39.94 12.84
CA ARG A 173 1.69 -40.16 14.04
C ARG A 173 1.26 -41.43 14.79
N LYS A 174 -0.04 -41.69 14.95
CA LYS A 174 -0.54 -42.93 15.55
C LYS A 174 -0.16 -44.17 14.72
N GLY A 175 -0.31 -44.10 13.40
CA GLY A 175 0.07 -45.19 12.49
C GLY A 175 1.58 -45.52 12.51
N LYS A 176 2.43 -44.49 12.60
CA LYS A 176 3.88 -44.69 12.79
C LYS A 176 4.23 -45.33 14.13
N MET A 177 3.51 -44.97 15.20
CA MET A 177 3.70 -45.60 16.51
C MET A 177 3.29 -47.08 16.49
N THR A 178 2.13 -47.43 15.92
CA THR A 178 1.68 -48.84 15.85
C THR A 178 2.62 -49.70 15.00
N TYR A 179 3.10 -49.22 13.85
CA TYR A 179 4.06 -49.96 13.04
C TYR A 179 5.41 -50.16 13.75
N LYS A 180 5.88 -49.15 14.48
CA LYS A 180 7.11 -49.23 15.29
C LYS A 180 7.04 -50.33 16.35
N TYR A 181 5.91 -50.45 17.05
CA TYR A 181 5.74 -51.50 18.06
C TYR A 181 5.62 -52.89 17.43
N LEU A 182 4.93 -53.03 16.29
CA LEU A 182 4.86 -54.30 15.56
C LEU A 182 6.26 -54.77 15.13
N ASP A 183 7.04 -53.90 14.48
CA ASP A 183 8.39 -54.20 14.02
C ASP A 183 9.33 -54.59 15.17
N THR A 184 9.24 -53.88 16.30
CA THR A 184 10.00 -54.23 17.52
C THR A 184 9.59 -55.60 18.06
N THR A 185 8.29 -55.93 18.05
CA THR A 185 7.78 -57.21 18.56
C THR A 185 8.23 -58.37 17.67
N TYR A 186 8.14 -58.22 16.35
CA TYR A 186 8.65 -59.23 15.40
C TYR A 186 10.15 -59.46 15.55
N LYS A 187 10.93 -58.39 15.78
CA LYS A 187 12.38 -58.50 16.01
C LYS A 187 12.70 -59.26 17.30
N VAL A 188 12.06 -58.93 18.42
CA VAL A 188 12.24 -59.64 19.71
C VAL A 188 11.86 -61.11 19.60
N VAL A 189 10.75 -61.44 18.92
CA VAL A 189 10.34 -62.83 18.68
C VAL A 189 11.37 -63.59 17.83
N SER A 190 11.92 -62.95 16.79
CA SER A 190 12.95 -63.57 15.94
C SER A 190 14.26 -63.84 16.69
N GLU A 191 14.67 -62.92 17.57
CA GLU A 191 15.87 -63.07 18.39
C GLU A 191 15.69 -64.18 19.44
N ALA A 192 14.52 -64.25 20.08
CA ALA A 192 14.18 -65.31 21.03
C ALA A 192 14.17 -66.70 20.37
N LEU A 193 13.62 -66.82 19.14
CA LEU A 193 13.67 -68.07 18.36
C LEU A 193 15.11 -68.48 18.03
N SER A 194 15.97 -67.53 17.64
CA SER A 194 17.38 -67.81 17.37
C SER A 194 18.14 -68.25 18.62
N ILE A 195 17.83 -67.67 19.78
CA ILE A 195 18.44 -68.06 21.06
C ILE A 195 17.99 -69.47 21.46
N GLN A 196 16.70 -69.79 21.31
CA GLN A 196 16.17 -71.14 21.57
C GLN A 196 16.87 -72.19 20.70
N GLN A 197 17.01 -71.92 19.40
CA GLN A 197 17.73 -72.79 18.46
C GLN A 197 19.21 -72.99 18.82
N MET A 198 19.86 -71.99 19.41
CA MET A 198 21.23 -72.13 19.91
C MET A 198 21.28 -72.99 21.19
N PHE A 199 20.33 -72.84 22.10
CA PHE A 199 20.25 -73.67 23.30
C PHE A 199 19.96 -75.14 22.97
N ASP A 200 19.08 -75.42 22.01
CA ASP A 200 18.79 -76.79 21.55
C ASP A 200 20.06 -77.45 20.98
N LYS A 201 20.83 -76.73 20.15
CA LYS A 201 22.11 -77.22 19.61
C LYS A 201 23.18 -77.47 20.67
N ILE A 202 23.23 -76.65 21.72
CA ILE A 202 24.18 -76.83 22.84
C ILE A 202 23.78 -78.03 23.70
N GLY A 203 22.47 -78.25 23.90
CA GLY A 203 21.94 -79.43 24.56
C GLY A 203 22.34 -80.72 23.84
N ASP A 204 22.21 -80.74 22.51
CA ASP A 204 22.59 -81.89 21.67
C ASP A 204 24.10 -82.16 21.72
N GLN A 205 24.95 -81.12 21.74
CA GLN A 205 26.41 -81.29 21.84
C GLN A 205 26.88 -81.86 23.19
N LYS A 206 26.17 -81.59 24.29
CA LYS A 206 26.49 -82.17 25.60
C LYS A 206 26.12 -83.65 25.71
N MET A 207 25.15 -84.13 24.91
CA MET A 207 24.74 -85.53 24.87
C MET A 207 25.65 -86.42 24.00
N ILE A 208 26.51 -85.82 23.16
CA ILE A 208 27.46 -86.54 22.28
C ILE A 208 28.82 -86.79 22.96
N ASN A 209 29.12 -86.06 24.05
CA ASN A 209 30.40 -86.14 24.79
C ASN A 209 30.27 -86.86 26.15
N LEU A 210 29.25 -87.71 26.32
CA LEU A 210 29.08 -88.65 27.44
C LEU A 210 29.09 -90.08 26.89
#